data_AF-A0A7J2MH65-F1
#
_entry.id   AF-A0A7J2MH65-F1
#
_cell.length_a   1.000
_cell.length_b   1.000
_cell.length_c   1.000
_cell.angle_alpha   90.00
_cell.angle_beta   90.00
_cell.angle_gamma   90.00
#
_symmetry.space_group_name_H-M   'P 1'
#
loop_
_entity.id
_entity.type
_entity.pdbx_description
1 polymer ?
#
loop_
_entity_poly.entity_id
_entity_poly.type
_entity_poly.pdbx_seq_one_letter_code
_entity_poly.pdbx_strand_id
1 'polypeptide(L)'
;MPDRTVSDVIVAGLSSWGVEYIFGLPGTTCLGLVDAIRRQEGMTFVKVRHEEAAALMASAYAKLTGKVGVCLTIAGPGATNLITGLYDAKMDRAPVLAITGQVKLQYVGPGSFQEIDQDALFNSFCVFNKTINSKEQTIELVTLALRHALVERGVSHLAIPNDIQKEPLEADIEPMEGRVPDFRISNTRLVERAVGLIEEAERPVIIAGWGAKDQRDNLIKLSERIKAPIITTFRAKGIVPEDSPLSLGVLGDVGTPMARRCVGDSDLLLVFGSSFSEKTNIPRKRTVQVDIDPMNLAKGFPIELAILGDCGVVIEQLLDRVGERETQTVSEDVRTEKREWHDQLEKEADSWRAPLRAPFIFKVLREVIDPDAIIAIDVGDNGFWFGRNFLMNGQTLLMSGYLATMGFGLPAAIAAKLASPDRQV
;
A
#
# COMPACT_ATOMS: atom_id res chain seq x y z
N MET A 1 23.06 -30.69 19.95
CA MET A 1 22.67 -29.75 18.89
C MET A 1 23.41 -28.45 19.18
N PRO A 2 23.87 -27.66 18.19
CA PRO A 2 24.36 -26.33 18.53
C PRO A 2 23.26 -25.58 19.30
N ASP A 3 23.65 -24.83 20.33
CA ASP A 3 22.72 -24.03 21.13
C ASP A 3 21.98 -23.03 20.23
N ARG A 4 20.70 -22.78 20.51
CA ARG A 4 19.90 -21.80 19.77
C ARG A 4 20.55 -20.41 19.90
N THR A 5 20.71 -19.71 18.78
CA THR A 5 21.34 -18.39 18.75
C THR A 5 20.33 -17.25 18.74
N VAL A 6 20.79 -16.02 18.99
CA VAL A 6 20.00 -14.80 18.77
C VAL A 6 19.37 -14.78 17.37
N SER A 7 20.13 -15.15 16.32
CA SER A 7 19.58 -15.22 14.96
C SER A 7 18.42 -16.22 14.84
N ASP A 8 18.50 -17.38 15.50
CA ASP A 8 17.40 -18.37 15.51
C ASP A 8 16.16 -17.83 16.24
N VAL A 9 16.35 -17.09 17.33
CA VAL A 9 15.26 -16.48 18.10
C VAL A 9 14.57 -15.38 17.29
N ILE A 10 15.33 -14.51 16.62
CA ILE A 10 14.79 -13.46 15.75
C ILE A 10 13.97 -14.08 14.64
N VAL A 11 14.52 -15.07 13.93
CA VAL A 11 13.86 -15.75 12.81
C VAL A 11 12.58 -16.46 13.25
N ALA A 12 12.60 -17.14 14.40
CA ALA A 12 11.39 -17.75 14.94
C ALA A 12 10.33 -16.71 15.33
N GLY A 13 10.74 -15.54 15.84
CA GLY A 13 9.85 -14.41 16.11
C GLY A 13 9.24 -13.81 14.83
N LEU A 14 10.01 -13.67 13.75
CA LEU A 14 9.46 -13.25 12.46
C LEU A 14 8.43 -14.26 11.95
N SER A 15 8.75 -15.55 12.05
CA SER A 15 7.86 -16.63 11.62
C SER A 15 6.56 -16.68 12.42
N SER A 16 6.59 -16.46 13.75
CA SER A 16 5.37 -16.40 14.58
C SER A 16 4.47 -15.21 14.27
N TRP A 17 5.01 -14.17 13.62
CA TRP A 17 4.26 -13.02 13.10
C TRP A 17 3.81 -13.18 11.64
N GLY A 18 3.95 -14.39 11.09
CA GLY A 18 3.48 -14.73 9.75
C GLY A 18 4.39 -14.23 8.61
N VAL A 19 5.66 -13.96 8.89
CA VAL A 19 6.65 -13.64 7.86
C VAL A 19 7.04 -14.91 7.11
N GLU A 20 6.75 -14.93 5.81
CA GLU A 20 7.02 -16.05 4.89
C GLU A 20 8.21 -15.76 3.96
N TYR A 21 8.41 -14.49 3.61
CA TYR A 21 9.45 -14.05 2.67
C TYR A 21 10.31 -12.94 3.28
N ILE A 22 11.62 -13.08 3.15
CA ILE A 22 12.60 -12.04 3.49
C ILE A 22 13.41 -11.73 2.24
N PHE A 23 13.32 -10.50 1.75
CA PHE A 23 14.01 -10.04 0.55
C PHE A 23 15.37 -9.46 0.93
N GLY A 24 16.46 -9.85 0.27
CA GLY A 24 17.75 -9.34 0.74
C GLY A 24 18.97 -9.71 -0.07
N LEU A 25 20.09 -9.11 0.32
CA LEU A 25 21.41 -9.46 -0.19
C LEU A 25 22.29 -9.90 0.99
N PRO A 26 22.80 -11.14 0.98
CA PRO A 26 23.60 -11.64 2.09
C PRO A 26 25.01 -11.07 2.04
N GLY A 27 25.62 -10.92 3.21
CA GLY A 27 27.05 -10.62 3.32
C GLY A 27 27.53 -10.73 4.75
N THR A 28 28.82 -10.45 4.96
CA THR A 28 29.57 -10.84 6.17
C THR A 28 28.91 -10.43 7.48
N THR A 29 28.25 -9.27 7.53
CA THR A 29 27.64 -8.72 8.74
C THR A 29 26.24 -9.28 9.06
N CYS A 30 25.61 -10.07 8.18
CA CYS A 30 24.27 -10.66 8.41
C CYS A 30 24.19 -12.18 8.21
N LEU A 31 25.34 -12.88 8.05
CA LEU A 31 25.35 -14.32 7.75
C LEU A 31 24.67 -15.20 8.81
N GLY A 32 24.69 -14.81 10.10
CA GLY A 32 24.02 -15.57 11.15
C GLY A 32 22.51 -15.62 10.93
N LEU A 33 21.92 -14.49 10.57
CA LEU A 33 20.51 -14.37 10.22
C LEU A 33 20.18 -15.17 8.96
N VAL A 34 21.00 -15.04 7.91
CA VAL A 34 20.78 -15.77 6.65
C VAL A 34 20.82 -17.28 6.86
N ASP A 35 21.73 -17.79 7.69
CA ASP A 35 21.76 -19.22 8.04
C ASP A 35 20.54 -19.64 8.86
N ALA A 36 20.11 -18.84 9.84
CA ALA A 36 18.90 -19.12 10.62
C ALA A 36 17.65 -19.15 9.72
N ILE A 37 17.51 -18.20 8.79
CA ILE A 37 16.40 -18.17 7.81
C ILE A 37 16.42 -19.44 6.96
N ARG A 38 17.58 -19.87 6.47
CA ARG A 38 17.74 -21.09 5.66
C ARG A 38 17.28 -22.35 6.41
N ARG A 39 17.37 -22.36 7.74
CA ARG A 39 16.96 -23.48 8.59
C ARG A 39 15.50 -23.42 9.05
N GLN A 40 14.83 -22.27 8.92
CA GLN A 40 13.45 -22.08 9.35
C GLN A 40 12.48 -22.63 8.31
N GLU A 41 11.65 -23.60 8.70
CA GLU A 41 10.60 -24.13 7.84
C GLU A 41 9.53 -23.06 7.54
N GLY A 42 9.01 -23.07 6.31
CA GLY A 42 7.98 -22.13 5.87
C GLY A 42 8.47 -20.71 5.57
N MET A 43 9.77 -20.42 5.72
CA MET A 43 10.34 -19.10 5.41
C MET A 43 11.36 -19.17 4.28
N THR A 44 11.32 -18.19 3.37
CA THR A 44 12.17 -18.14 2.18
C THR A 44 13.00 -16.87 2.14
N PHE A 45 14.33 -17.00 2.04
CA PHE A 45 15.22 -15.90 1.74
C PHE A 45 15.31 -15.65 0.23
N VAL A 46 14.78 -14.53 -0.23
CA VAL A 46 14.74 -14.15 -1.64
C VAL A 46 15.94 -13.25 -1.94
N LYS A 47 16.97 -13.85 -2.53
CA LYS A 47 18.20 -13.13 -2.88
C LYS A 47 17.98 -12.17 -4.04
N VAL A 48 18.19 -10.87 -3.81
CA VAL A 48 18.15 -9.83 -4.84
C VAL A 48 19.54 -9.58 -5.46
N ARG A 49 19.63 -8.65 -6.42
CA ARG A 49 20.91 -8.18 -6.99
C ARG A 49 21.32 -6.79 -6.53
N HIS A 50 20.39 -6.05 -5.91
CA HIS A 50 20.61 -4.73 -5.33
C HIS A 50 19.62 -4.56 -4.18
N GLU A 51 20.05 -4.00 -3.05
CA GLU A 51 19.25 -3.90 -1.83
C GLU A 51 18.00 -3.03 -2.00
N GLU A 52 18.06 -2.00 -2.86
CA GLU A 52 16.89 -1.20 -3.20
C GLU A 52 15.73 -2.09 -3.70
N ALA A 53 16.03 -3.09 -4.53
CA ALA A 53 15.02 -4.04 -4.99
C ALA A 53 14.45 -4.87 -3.82
N ALA A 54 15.26 -5.23 -2.81
CA ALA A 54 14.75 -5.91 -1.62
C ALA A 54 13.78 -5.02 -0.82
N ALA A 55 14.11 -3.74 -0.63
CA ALA A 55 13.22 -2.80 0.04
C ALA A 55 11.93 -2.56 -0.77
N LEU A 56 12.01 -2.42 -2.09
CA LEU A 56 10.85 -2.27 -2.97
C LEU A 56 9.97 -3.53 -2.99
N MET A 57 10.57 -4.72 -2.98
CA MET A 57 9.85 -6.00 -2.85
C MET A 57 9.12 -6.09 -1.51
N ALA A 58 9.76 -5.72 -0.39
CA ALA A 58 9.13 -5.68 0.93
C ALA A 58 7.95 -4.69 0.95
N SER A 59 8.15 -3.50 0.39
CA SER A 59 7.11 -2.48 0.23
C SER A 59 5.92 -3.00 -0.59
N ALA A 60 6.16 -3.59 -1.76
CA ALA A 60 5.13 -4.13 -2.62
C ALA A 60 4.38 -5.31 -1.99
N TYR A 61 5.10 -6.23 -1.34
CA TYR A 61 4.52 -7.36 -0.61
C TYR A 61 3.56 -6.87 0.48
N ALA A 62 3.98 -5.86 1.24
CA ALA A 62 3.15 -5.25 2.29
C ALA A 62 1.92 -4.52 1.72
N LYS A 63 2.07 -3.77 0.62
CA LYS A 63 0.95 -3.11 -0.07
C LYS A 63 -0.08 -4.11 -0.59
N LEU A 64 0.37 -5.25 -1.10
CA LEU A 64 -0.48 -6.29 -1.68
C LEU A 64 -1.22 -7.07 -0.59
N THR A 65 -0.48 -7.62 0.37
CA THR A 65 -0.98 -8.62 1.33
C THR A 65 -1.53 -8.01 2.62
N GLY A 66 -1.14 -6.77 2.95
CA GLY A 66 -1.39 -6.17 4.27
C GLY A 66 -0.53 -6.75 5.40
N LYS A 67 0.29 -7.78 5.14
CA LYS A 67 1.26 -8.34 6.10
C LYS A 67 2.53 -7.47 6.15
N VAL A 68 3.34 -7.66 7.19
CA VAL A 68 4.65 -6.97 7.29
C VAL A 68 5.58 -7.49 6.20
N GLY A 69 6.08 -6.59 5.34
CA GLY A 69 7.15 -6.89 4.41
C GLY A 69 8.51 -6.82 5.11
N VAL A 70 9.41 -7.77 4.85
CA VAL A 70 10.72 -7.80 5.52
C VAL A 70 11.85 -7.77 4.50
N CYS A 71 12.80 -6.85 4.68
CA CYS A 71 14.04 -6.84 3.92
C CYS A 71 15.28 -6.96 4.82
N LEU A 72 16.31 -7.64 4.34
CA LEU A 72 17.54 -7.90 5.08
C LEU A 72 18.79 -7.57 4.25
N THR A 73 19.76 -6.90 4.86
CA THR A 73 21.06 -6.62 4.23
C THR A 73 22.21 -6.46 5.24
N ILE A 74 23.40 -6.15 4.73
CA ILE A 74 24.62 -5.86 5.50
C ILE A 74 24.67 -4.43 6.05
N ALA A 75 25.61 -4.22 6.97
CA ALA A 75 26.03 -2.89 7.43
C ALA A 75 26.54 -2.00 6.28
N GLY A 76 26.62 -0.70 6.53
CA GLY A 76 27.26 0.27 5.63
C GLY A 76 26.53 0.40 4.29
N PRO A 77 27.17 0.03 3.15
CA PRO A 77 26.59 0.26 1.83
C PRO A 77 25.24 -0.45 1.61
N GLY A 78 25.06 -1.64 2.19
CA GLY A 78 23.79 -2.36 2.08
C GLY A 78 22.65 -1.58 2.73
N ALA A 79 22.87 -1.08 3.94
CA ALA A 79 21.92 -0.25 4.68
C ALA A 79 21.55 1.03 3.90
N THR A 80 22.53 1.71 3.28
CA THR A 80 22.26 2.91 2.49
C THR A 80 21.50 2.61 1.19
N ASN A 81 21.73 1.45 0.58
CA ASN A 81 21.03 1.05 -0.65
C ASN A 81 19.54 0.74 -0.42
N LEU A 82 19.09 0.50 0.83
CA LEU A 82 17.68 0.28 1.13
C LEU A 82 16.83 1.56 1.09
N ILE A 83 17.45 2.73 1.25
CA ILE A 83 16.76 3.98 1.63
C ILE A 83 15.59 4.30 0.70
N THR A 84 15.81 4.29 -0.62
CA THR A 84 14.76 4.65 -1.60
C THR A 84 13.53 3.76 -1.49
N GLY A 85 13.73 2.43 -1.42
CA GLY A 85 12.61 1.49 -1.28
C GLY A 85 11.91 1.57 0.07
N LEU A 86 12.64 1.90 1.14
CA LEU A 86 12.02 2.14 2.46
C LEU A 86 11.25 3.46 2.51
N TYR A 87 11.73 4.50 1.83
CA TYR A 87 10.94 5.73 1.66
C TYR A 87 9.66 5.47 0.86
N ASP A 88 9.68 4.57 -0.12
CA ASP A 88 8.46 4.16 -0.83
C ASP A 88 7.46 3.53 0.15
N ALA A 89 7.90 2.58 0.97
CA ALA A 89 7.07 1.97 2.01
C ALA A 89 6.51 3.02 2.99
N LYS A 90 7.35 3.94 3.48
CA LYS A 90 6.92 5.03 4.36
C LYS A 90 5.84 5.90 3.73
N MET A 91 6.08 6.40 2.52
CA MET A 91 5.19 7.35 1.87
C MET A 91 3.87 6.71 1.46
N ASP A 92 3.89 5.42 1.12
CA ASP A 92 2.68 4.66 0.78
C ASP A 92 2.01 3.97 1.98
N ARG A 93 2.55 4.19 3.19
CA ARG A 93 2.12 3.61 4.46
C ARG A 93 2.05 2.08 4.45
N ALA A 94 3.09 1.45 3.90
CA ALA A 94 3.26 0.01 3.88
C ALA A 94 4.04 -0.46 5.12
N PRO A 95 3.54 -1.44 5.89
CA PRO A 95 4.24 -1.96 7.06
C PRO A 95 5.48 -2.75 6.65
N VAL A 96 6.67 -2.21 6.91
CA VAL A 96 7.94 -2.85 6.53
C VAL A 96 8.90 -2.92 7.71
N LEU A 97 9.56 -4.06 7.88
CA LEU A 97 10.69 -4.23 8.78
C LEU A 97 11.99 -4.36 7.97
N ALA A 98 12.89 -3.39 8.13
CA ALA A 98 14.24 -3.45 7.61
C ALA A 98 15.20 -4.01 8.67
N ILE A 99 15.92 -5.07 8.32
CA ILE A 99 16.94 -5.67 9.17
C ILE A 99 18.30 -5.46 8.54
N THR A 100 19.23 -4.86 9.28
CA THR A 100 20.60 -4.70 8.82
C THR A 100 21.57 -5.46 9.72
N GLY A 101 22.61 -6.01 9.11
CA GLY A 101 23.81 -6.33 9.84
C GLY A 101 24.46 -5.06 10.40
N GLN A 102 25.22 -5.21 11.47
CA GLN A 102 26.11 -4.17 11.97
C GLN A 102 27.51 -4.75 12.18
N VAL A 103 28.53 -3.89 12.18
CA VAL A 103 29.87 -4.27 12.65
C VAL A 103 29.77 -4.82 14.08
N LYS A 104 30.78 -5.58 14.53
CA LYS A 104 30.81 -6.05 15.92
C LYS A 104 30.74 -4.88 16.88
N LEU A 105 30.12 -5.05 18.05
CA LEU A 105 29.90 -3.95 19.00
C LEU A 105 31.18 -3.19 19.36
N GLN A 106 32.29 -3.90 19.56
CA GLN A 106 33.60 -3.29 19.85
C GLN A 106 34.15 -2.36 18.74
N TYR A 107 33.58 -2.43 17.53
CA TYR A 107 33.98 -1.64 16.37
C TYR A 107 33.00 -0.51 16.04
N VAL A 108 31.98 -0.29 16.89
CA VAL A 108 31.06 0.84 16.77
C VAL A 108 31.66 2.08 17.46
N GLY A 109 31.76 3.20 16.74
CA GLY A 109 32.32 4.49 17.15
C GLY A 109 33.63 4.89 16.42
N PRO A 110 34.63 4.00 16.27
CA PRO A 110 35.94 4.37 15.73
C PRO A 110 36.03 4.71 14.23
N GLY A 111 34.99 4.47 13.43
CA GLY A 111 35.05 4.64 11.97
C GLY A 111 35.64 3.42 11.24
N SER A 112 35.25 2.23 11.68
CA SER A 112 35.72 0.95 11.15
C SER A 112 35.26 0.71 9.70
N PHE A 113 35.85 -0.29 9.03
CA PHE A 113 35.46 -0.66 7.67
C PHE A 113 33.96 -0.99 7.57
N GLN A 114 33.25 -0.31 6.66
CA GLN A 114 31.78 -0.37 6.46
C GLN A 114 30.93 0.10 7.64
N GLU A 115 31.54 0.74 8.64
CA GLU A 115 30.79 1.36 9.73
C GLU A 115 30.17 2.67 9.26
N ILE A 116 28.88 2.84 9.54
CA ILE A 116 28.15 4.11 9.42
C ILE A 116 27.25 4.28 10.64
N ASP A 117 26.83 5.51 10.91
CA ASP A 117 25.80 5.80 11.91
C ASP A 117 24.41 5.41 11.37
N GLN A 118 24.10 4.11 11.46
CA GLN A 118 22.82 3.55 11.04
C GLN A 118 21.67 4.10 11.89
N ASP A 119 21.89 4.32 13.18
CA ASP A 119 20.86 4.86 14.07
C ASP A 119 20.44 6.26 13.61
N ALA A 120 21.38 7.17 13.34
CA ALA A 120 21.05 8.50 12.81
C ALA A 120 20.37 8.44 11.43
N LEU A 121 20.86 7.56 10.55
CA LEU A 121 20.32 7.40 9.20
C LEU A 121 18.83 7.02 9.21
N PHE A 122 18.47 5.96 9.92
CA PHE A 122 17.11 5.42 9.94
C PHE A 122 16.16 6.21 10.86
N ASN A 123 16.66 6.90 11.90
CA ASN A 123 15.84 7.74 12.78
C ASN A 123 15.12 8.88 12.04
N SER A 124 15.65 9.31 10.90
CA SER A 124 15.05 10.39 10.12
C SER A 124 13.70 10.01 9.51
N PHE A 125 13.37 8.72 9.39
CA PHE A 125 12.15 8.30 8.69
C PHE A 125 11.45 7.06 9.22
N CYS A 126 12.10 6.19 10.00
CA CYS A 126 11.45 5.02 10.58
C CYS A 126 10.56 5.39 11.76
N VAL A 127 9.44 4.68 11.92
CA VAL A 127 8.55 4.77 13.09
C VAL A 127 9.16 4.11 14.33
N PHE A 128 10.05 3.14 14.10
CA PHE A 128 10.85 2.49 15.13
C PHE A 128 12.24 2.19 14.59
N ASN A 129 13.27 2.52 15.34
CA ASN A 129 14.65 2.30 14.93
C ASN A 129 15.52 2.00 16.15
N LYS A 130 16.12 0.80 16.20
CA LYS A 130 16.99 0.38 17.29
C LYS A 130 18.11 -0.54 16.80
N THR A 131 19.22 -0.52 17.52
CA THR A 131 20.27 -1.54 17.45
C THR A 131 20.12 -2.52 18.62
N ILE A 132 20.20 -3.82 18.37
CA ILE A 132 20.21 -4.86 19.42
C ILE A 132 21.62 -4.93 20.02
N ASN A 133 21.82 -4.33 21.18
CA ASN A 133 23.13 -4.19 21.82
C ASN A 133 23.44 -5.30 22.84
N SER A 134 22.44 -6.08 23.27
CA SER A 134 22.67 -7.34 23.99
C SER A 134 21.58 -8.34 23.63
N LYS A 135 21.90 -9.63 23.76
CA LYS A 135 20.96 -10.71 23.43
C LYS A 135 19.66 -10.66 24.23
N GLU A 136 19.68 -10.14 25.46
CA GLU A 136 18.51 -10.00 26.33
C GLU A 136 17.45 -9.05 25.76
N GLN A 137 17.83 -8.15 24.84
CA GLN A 137 16.91 -7.21 24.20
C GLN A 137 16.15 -7.83 23.01
N THR A 138 16.55 -9.03 22.56
CA THR A 138 16.15 -9.59 21.26
C THR A 138 14.63 -9.69 21.09
N ILE A 139 13.95 -10.36 22.04
CA ILE A 139 12.50 -10.59 21.94
C ILE A 139 11.75 -9.25 21.94
N GLU A 140 12.01 -8.41 22.92
CA GLU A 140 11.30 -7.13 23.07
C GLU A 140 11.48 -6.23 21.83
N LEU A 141 12.70 -6.08 21.33
CA LEU A 141 12.97 -5.20 20.18
C LEU A 141 12.41 -5.75 18.86
N VAL A 142 12.43 -7.07 18.65
CA VAL A 142 11.78 -7.69 17.48
C VAL A 142 10.26 -7.51 17.55
N THR A 143 9.65 -7.80 18.69
CA THR A 143 8.21 -7.62 18.91
C THR A 143 7.79 -6.17 18.69
N LEU A 144 8.53 -5.21 19.26
CA LEU A 144 8.24 -3.79 19.10
C LEU A 144 8.42 -3.33 17.65
N ALA A 145 9.47 -3.76 16.95
CA ALA A 145 9.69 -3.37 15.56
C ALA A 145 8.55 -3.88 14.65
N LEU A 146 8.11 -5.13 14.81
CA LEU A 146 6.97 -5.68 14.07
C LEU A 146 5.67 -4.93 14.40
N ARG A 147 5.43 -4.68 15.69
CA ARG A 147 4.25 -3.95 16.15
C ARG A 147 4.21 -2.53 15.61
N HIS A 148 5.29 -1.76 15.70
CA HIS A 148 5.36 -0.40 15.19
C HIS A 148 5.17 -0.37 13.67
N ALA A 149 5.83 -1.27 12.92
CA ALA A 149 5.65 -1.37 11.47
C ALA A 149 4.17 -1.56 11.11
N LEU A 150 3.48 -2.51 11.78
CA LEU A 150 2.09 -2.85 11.49
C LEU A 150 1.09 -1.79 11.97
N VAL A 151 1.23 -1.33 13.22
CA VAL A 151 0.27 -0.40 13.85
C VAL A 151 0.37 1.00 13.28
N GLU A 152 1.58 1.52 13.13
CA GLU A 152 1.79 2.85 12.56
C GLU A 152 1.79 2.83 11.02
N ARG A 153 1.79 1.64 10.41
CA ARG A 153 1.83 1.43 8.96
C ARG A 153 3.01 2.16 8.33
N GLY A 154 4.20 1.86 8.83
CA GLY A 154 5.44 2.52 8.43
C GLY A 154 6.64 1.58 8.43
N VAL A 155 7.83 2.16 8.31
CA VAL A 155 9.09 1.41 8.33
C VAL A 155 9.62 1.31 9.75
N SER A 156 9.90 0.10 10.20
CA SER A 156 10.71 -0.16 11.37
C SER A 156 12.08 -0.68 10.95
N HIS A 157 13.12 -0.37 11.73
CA HIS A 157 14.49 -0.79 11.49
C HIS A 157 15.11 -1.45 12.72
N LEU A 158 15.80 -2.56 12.50
CA LEU A 158 16.62 -3.23 13.49
C LEU A 158 18.03 -3.50 12.93
N ALA A 159 19.03 -2.88 13.55
CA ALA A 159 20.44 -3.22 13.31
C ALA A 159 20.89 -4.29 14.31
N ILE A 160 21.64 -5.29 13.81
CA ILE A 160 22.06 -6.44 14.61
C ILE A 160 23.57 -6.65 14.44
N PRO A 161 24.40 -6.34 15.46
CA PRO A 161 25.84 -6.58 15.44
C PRO A 161 26.19 -8.05 15.17
N ASN A 162 27.26 -8.26 14.40
CA ASN A 162 27.66 -9.59 13.94
C ASN A 162 27.99 -10.59 15.07
N ASP A 163 28.55 -10.08 16.16
CA ASP A 163 28.85 -10.84 17.38
C ASP A 163 27.57 -11.21 18.13
N ILE A 164 26.65 -10.27 18.33
CA ILE A 164 25.35 -10.52 18.98
C ILE A 164 24.54 -11.60 18.26
N GLN A 165 24.54 -11.61 16.91
CA GLN A 165 23.82 -12.63 16.11
C GLN A 165 24.16 -14.08 16.52
N LYS A 166 25.38 -14.33 16.98
CA LYS A 166 25.92 -15.66 17.25
C LYS A 166 25.85 -16.05 18.72
N GLU A 167 25.41 -15.15 19.59
CA GLU A 167 25.30 -15.45 21.00
C GLU A 167 24.22 -16.51 21.26
N PRO A 168 24.45 -17.45 22.20
CA PRO A 168 23.44 -18.41 22.61
C PRO A 168 22.31 -17.69 23.37
N LEU A 169 21.07 -17.95 22.96
CA LEU A 169 19.86 -17.41 23.55
C LEU A 169 18.73 -18.45 23.49
N GLU A 170 18.30 -18.89 24.67
CA GLU A 170 17.04 -19.60 24.85
C GLU A 170 16.01 -18.60 25.37
N ALA A 171 14.96 -18.36 24.58
CA ALA A 171 13.89 -17.43 24.90
C ALA A 171 12.56 -17.91 24.30
N ASP A 172 11.48 -17.65 25.02
CA ASP A 172 10.13 -17.87 24.55
C ASP A 172 9.79 -16.86 23.44
N ILE A 173 9.18 -17.36 22.37
CA ILE A 173 8.76 -16.53 21.25
C ILE A 173 7.42 -15.89 21.56
N GLU A 174 7.34 -14.58 21.38
CA GLU A 174 6.10 -13.82 21.54
C GLU A 174 5.34 -13.74 20.21
N PRO A 175 4.12 -14.27 20.12
CA PRO A 175 3.33 -14.22 18.90
C PRO A 175 2.60 -12.88 18.76
N MET A 176 1.94 -12.68 17.61
CA MET A 176 1.21 -11.45 17.31
C MET A 176 -0.06 -11.28 18.16
N GLU A 177 -0.70 -12.39 18.55
CA GLU A 177 -1.95 -12.40 19.29
C GLU A 177 -1.85 -11.62 20.61
N GLY A 178 -2.78 -10.68 20.82
CA GLY A 178 -2.81 -9.80 21.99
C GLY A 178 -1.82 -8.62 21.95
N ARG A 179 -0.99 -8.49 20.90
CA ARG A 179 -0.04 -7.37 20.73
C ARG A 179 -0.52 -6.28 19.78
N VAL A 180 -1.47 -6.59 18.91
CA VAL A 180 -1.98 -5.68 17.87
C VAL A 180 -3.47 -5.34 18.15
N PRO A 181 -3.88 -4.06 18.09
CA PRO A 181 -5.28 -3.68 18.28
C PRO A 181 -6.15 -4.10 17.09
N ASP A 182 -7.45 -4.17 17.30
CA ASP A 182 -8.41 -4.24 16.20
C ASP A 182 -8.50 -2.88 15.49
N PHE A 183 -8.34 -2.87 14.16
CA PHE A 183 -8.46 -1.67 13.35
C PHE A 183 -9.89 -1.42 12.83
N ARG A 184 -10.84 -2.33 13.10
CA ARG A 184 -12.28 -2.16 12.78
C ARG A 184 -12.94 -1.15 13.73
N ILE A 185 -12.56 0.11 13.61
CA ILE A 185 -13.06 1.22 14.43
C ILE A 185 -14.08 2.08 13.66
N SER A 186 -15.03 2.68 14.39
CA SER A 186 -16.01 3.62 13.84
C SER A 186 -16.63 4.47 14.96
N ASN A 187 -17.37 5.51 14.58
CA ASN A 187 -18.15 6.32 15.52
C ASN A 187 -19.60 6.45 15.03
N THR A 188 -20.51 5.71 15.66
CA THR A 188 -21.92 5.63 15.27
C THR A 188 -22.61 6.98 15.17
N ARG A 189 -22.32 7.93 16.09
CA ARG A 189 -22.93 9.27 16.06
C ARG A 189 -22.47 10.08 14.84
N LEU A 190 -21.22 9.94 14.44
CA LEU A 190 -20.72 10.59 13.21
C LEU A 190 -21.31 9.91 11.97
N VAL A 191 -21.50 8.59 12.00
CA VAL A 191 -22.18 7.87 10.92
C VAL A 191 -23.65 8.32 10.78
N GLU A 192 -24.39 8.47 11.88
CA GLU A 192 -25.75 9.00 11.87
C GLU A 192 -25.81 10.42 11.28
N ARG A 193 -24.84 11.27 11.60
CA ARG A 193 -24.72 12.59 10.96
C ARG A 193 -24.45 12.47 9.46
N ALA A 194 -23.58 11.55 9.05
CA ALA A 194 -23.31 11.30 7.62
C ALA A 194 -24.56 10.81 6.88
N VAL A 195 -25.40 9.98 7.51
CA VAL A 195 -26.68 9.55 6.94
C VAL A 195 -27.57 10.76 6.63
N GLY A 196 -27.74 11.69 7.58
CA GLY A 196 -28.52 12.91 7.34
C GLY A 196 -27.97 13.75 6.18
N LEU A 197 -26.64 13.94 6.12
CA LEU A 197 -26.00 14.65 5.00
C LEU A 197 -26.23 13.95 3.66
N ILE A 198 -26.14 12.62 3.65
CA ILE A 198 -26.40 11.79 2.46
C ILE A 198 -27.85 11.92 2.04
N GLU A 199 -28.81 11.89 2.96
CA GLU A 199 -30.24 11.99 2.64
C GLU A 199 -30.63 13.38 2.09
N GLU A 200 -29.98 14.45 2.57
CA GLU A 200 -30.18 15.82 2.08
C GLU A 200 -29.59 16.08 0.68
N ALA A 201 -28.57 15.32 0.26
CA ALA A 201 -27.84 15.61 -0.98
C ALA A 201 -28.64 15.26 -2.24
N GLU A 202 -28.70 16.11 -3.25
CA GLU A 202 -29.33 15.81 -4.54
C GLU A 202 -28.38 15.04 -5.47
N ARG A 203 -27.08 15.36 -5.44
CA ARG A 203 -26.05 14.83 -6.35
C ARG A 203 -24.81 14.34 -5.57
N PRO A 204 -24.96 13.36 -4.67
CA PRO A 204 -23.83 12.75 -3.98
C PRO A 204 -22.91 12.02 -4.97
N VAL A 205 -21.60 12.09 -4.71
CA VAL A 205 -20.55 11.38 -5.45
C VAL A 205 -19.64 10.64 -4.49
N ILE A 206 -19.37 9.36 -4.77
CA ILE A 206 -18.43 8.55 -3.99
C ILE A 206 -17.04 8.69 -4.60
N ILE A 207 -16.05 9.04 -3.78
CA ILE A 207 -14.63 9.04 -4.14
C ILE A 207 -13.93 7.96 -3.32
N ALA A 208 -13.51 6.88 -3.98
CA ALA A 208 -12.81 5.76 -3.36
C ALA A 208 -11.28 5.89 -3.54
N GLY A 209 -10.56 5.96 -2.43
CA GLY A 209 -9.10 5.89 -2.38
C GLY A 209 -8.57 4.50 -2.04
N TRP A 210 -7.25 4.39 -1.88
CA TRP A 210 -6.58 3.12 -1.60
C TRP A 210 -7.00 2.51 -0.26
N GLY A 211 -7.38 3.34 0.72
CA GLY A 211 -7.88 2.86 2.02
C GLY A 211 -9.20 2.10 1.93
N ALA A 212 -9.92 2.18 0.80
CA ALA A 212 -11.12 1.43 0.51
C ALA A 212 -10.90 0.29 -0.51
N LYS A 213 -9.64 -0.10 -0.78
CA LYS A 213 -9.29 -1.08 -1.84
C LYS A 213 -10.03 -2.42 -1.72
N ASP A 214 -10.24 -2.88 -0.49
CA ASP A 214 -10.87 -4.17 -0.19
C ASP A 214 -12.40 -4.05 -0.03
N GLN A 215 -12.98 -2.89 -0.38
CA GLN A 215 -14.40 -2.57 -0.16
C GLN A 215 -15.21 -2.53 -1.45
N ARG A 216 -14.80 -3.23 -2.52
CA ARG A 216 -15.50 -3.28 -3.82
C ARG A 216 -17.01 -3.49 -3.66
N ASP A 217 -17.40 -4.58 -3.01
CA ASP A 217 -18.81 -4.98 -2.93
C ASP A 217 -19.63 -3.99 -2.10
N ASN A 218 -19.04 -3.49 -1.01
CA ASN A 218 -19.67 -2.50 -0.13
C ASN A 218 -19.84 -1.15 -0.83
N LEU A 219 -18.85 -0.71 -1.62
CA LEU A 219 -18.93 0.51 -2.42
C LEU A 219 -20.00 0.40 -3.51
N ILE A 220 -20.08 -0.74 -4.20
CA ILE A 220 -21.12 -1.00 -5.21
C ILE A 220 -22.51 -0.94 -4.57
N LYS A 221 -22.73 -1.67 -3.47
CA LYS A 221 -24.01 -1.65 -2.74
C LYS A 221 -24.39 -0.24 -2.29
N LEU A 222 -23.42 0.53 -1.77
CA LEU A 222 -23.68 1.89 -1.32
C LEU A 222 -24.07 2.79 -2.50
N SER A 223 -23.30 2.71 -3.59
CA SER A 223 -23.55 3.42 -4.84
C SER A 223 -24.95 3.13 -5.39
N GLU A 224 -25.36 1.87 -5.42
CA GLU A 224 -26.69 1.46 -5.88
C GLU A 224 -27.81 1.94 -4.96
N ARG A 225 -27.58 1.93 -3.64
CA ARG A 225 -28.55 2.37 -2.64
C ARG A 225 -28.83 3.87 -2.71
N ILE A 226 -27.78 4.68 -2.84
CA ILE A 226 -27.88 6.15 -2.88
C ILE A 226 -27.83 6.71 -4.32
N LYS A 227 -27.85 5.81 -5.32
CA LYS A 227 -27.78 6.11 -6.75
C LYS A 227 -26.64 7.06 -7.16
N ALA A 228 -25.53 7.04 -6.41
CA ALA A 228 -24.36 7.90 -6.64
C ALA A 228 -23.30 7.20 -7.51
N PRO A 229 -22.60 7.92 -8.40
CA PRO A 229 -21.46 7.36 -9.10
C PRO A 229 -20.27 7.16 -8.16
N ILE A 230 -19.41 6.21 -8.55
CA ILE A 230 -18.12 5.92 -7.93
C ILE A 230 -17.02 6.47 -8.82
N ILE A 231 -16.12 7.22 -8.23
CA ILE A 231 -14.89 7.73 -8.83
C ILE A 231 -13.74 7.26 -7.97
N THR A 232 -12.63 6.83 -8.58
CA THR A 232 -11.46 6.39 -7.83
C THR A 232 -10.33 7.41 -7.88
N THR A 233 -9.42 7.38 -6.90
CA THR A 233 -8.08 7.92 -7.14
C THR A 233 -7.31 7.01 -8.10
N PHE A 234 -6.19 7.49 -8.64
CA PHE A 234 -5.39 6.66 -9.55
C PHE A 234 -4.86 5.38 -8.90
N ARG A 235 -4.36 5.48 -7.65
CA ARG A 235 -3.89 4.30 -6.89
C ARG A 235 -5.02 3.30 -6.61
N ALA A 236 -6.26 3.78 -6.54
CA ALA A 236 -7.48 3.01 -6.30
C ALA A 236 -8.19 2.55 -7.59
N LYS A 237 -7.59 2.78 -8.76
CA LYS A 237 -8.13 2.34 -10.04
C LYS A 237 -8.36 0.82 -10.02
N GLY A 238 -9.50 0.38 -10.55
CA GLY A 238 -9.87 -1.04 -10.60
C GLY A 238 -10.56 -1.60 -9.37
N ILE A 239 -10.77 -0.82 -8.29
CA ILE A 239 -11.61 -1.25 -7.15
C ILE A 239 -13.00 -1.64 -7.65
N VAL A 240 -13.59 -0.83 -8.52
CA VAL A 240 -14.83 -1.14 -9.25
C VAL A 240 -14.49 -1.22 -10.73
N PRO A 241 -15.04 -2.20 -11.47
CA PRO A 241 -14.89 -2.28 -12.92
C PRO A 241 -15.16 -0.94 -13.60
N GLU A 242 -14.23 -0.45 -14.43
CA GLU A 242 -14.36 0.87 -15.04
C GLU A 242 -15.38 0.90 -16.19
N ASP A 243 -15.76 -0.26 -16.73
CA ASP A 243 -16.85 -0.43 -17.67
C ASP A 243 -18.24 -0.36 -17.00
N SER A 244 -18.32 -0.60 -15.68
CA SER A 244 -19.57 -0.52 -14.90
C SER A 244 -20.26 0.83 -15.07
N PRO A 245 -21.60 0.89 -15.20
CA PRO A 245 -22.33 2.16 -15.25
C PRO A 245 -22.21 2.99 -13.95
N LEU A 246 -21.79 2.36 -12.85
CA LEU A 246 -21.55 3.04 -11.57
C LEU A 246 -20.22 3.76 -11.54
N SER A 247 -19.22 3.32 -12.31
CA SER A 247 -17.88 3.91 -12.32
C SER A 247 -17.77 5.05 -13.32
N LEU A 248 -17.22 6.18 -12.91
CA LEU A 248 -16.83 7.27 -13.82
C LEU A 248 -15.31 7.34 -14.04
N GLY A 249 -14.56 6.33 -13.59
CA GLY A 249 -13.12 6.24 -13.74
C GLY A 249 -12.35 7.03 -12.67
N VAL A 250 -11.18 7.52 -13.06
CA VAL A 250 -10.22 8.15 -12.14
C VAL A 250 -10.46 9.67 -12.03
N LEU A 251 -10.29 10.24 -10.84
CA LEU A 251 -10.13 11.68 -10.63
C LEU A 251 -8.65 12.08 -10.62
N GLY A 252 -8.33 13.25 -11.14
CA GLY A 252 -6.99 13.83 -11.05
C GLY A 252 -6.35 14.09 -12.39
N ASP A 253 -5.02 14.23 -12.40
CA ASP A 253 -4.22 14.54 -13.60
C ASP A 253 -4.32 13.47 -14.70
N VAL A 254 -4.48 12.21 -14.29
CA VAL A 254 -4.71 11.05 -15.18
C VAL A 254 -6.19 10.66 -15.27
N GLY A 255 -7.06 11.55 -14.77
CA GLY A 255 -8.47 11.31 -14.62
C GLY A 255 -9.27 11.46 -15.90
N THR A 256 -10.55 11.13 -15.82
CA THR A 256 -11.47 11.20 -16.94
C THR A 256 -12.26 12.53 -16.95
N PRO A 257 -12.67 13.04 -18.13
CA PRO A 257 -13.46 14.26 -18.22
C PRO A 257 -14.77 14.18 -17.42
N MET A 258 -15.49 13.05 -17.55
CA MET A 258 -16.75 12.81 -16.87
C MET A 258 -16.62 12.75 -15.34
N ALA A 259 -15.52 12.21 -14.80
CA ALA A 259 -15.27 12.23 -13.35
C ALA A 259 -15.10 13.66 -12.84
N ARG A 260 -14.31 14.47 -13.55
CA ARG A 260 -14.07 15.88 -13.20
C ARG A 260 -15.35 16.70 -13.24
N ARG A 261 -16.17 16.54 -14.29
CA ARG A 261 -17.47 17.23 -14.42
C ARG A 261 -18.42 16.81 -13.29
N CYS A 262 -18.57 15.51 -13.05
CA CYS A 262 -19.47 15.01 -12.02
C CYS A 262 -19.08 15.49 -10.61
N VAL A 263 -17.78 15.49 -10.28
CA VAL A 263 -17.27 16.09 -9.04
C VAL A 263 -17.50 17.61 -9.01
N GLY A 264 -17.44 18.29 -10.16
CA GLY A 264 -17.75 19.72 -10.29
C GLY A 264 -19.23 20.07 -10.07
N ASP A 265 -20.14 19.19 -10.47
CA ASP A 265 -21.59 19.40 -10.39
C ASP A 265 -22.23 18.85 -9.09
N SER A 266 -21.47 18.06 -8.32
CA SER A 266 -21.92 17.46 -7.05
C SER A 266 -22.19 18.48 -5.94
N ASP A 267 -23.09 18.13 -5.04
CA ASP A 267 -23.39 18.89 -3.82
C ASP A 267 -22.91 18.19 -2.54
N LEU A 268 -22.49 16.93 -2.62
CA LEU A 268 -21.84 16.20 -1.54
C LEU A 268 -20.78 15.23 -2.09
N LEU A 269 -19.59 15.24 -1.49
CA LEU A 269 -18.56 14.22 -1.72
C LEU A 269 -18.51 13.25 -0.55
N LEU A 270 -18.53 11.95 -0.84
CA LEU A 270 -18.28 10.86 0.10
C LEU A 270 -16.90 10.28 -0.17
N VAL A 271 -15.90 10.69 0.60
CA VAL A 271 -14.51 10.32 0.37
C VAL A 271 -14.09 9.21 1.33
N PHE A 272 -13.77 8.04 0.80
CA PHE A 272 -13.35 6.88 1.59
C PHE A 272 -11.87 6.55 1.34
N GLY A 273 -11.04 6.67 2.38
CA GLY A 273 -9.65 6.20 2.37
C GLY A 273 -8.76 6.87 1.32
N SER A 274 -8.95 8.17 1.11
CA SER A 274 -8.20 8.97 0.14
C SER A 274 -7.55 10.18 0.80
N SER A 275 -6.27 10.41 0.51
CA SER A 275 -5.64 11.69 0.82
C SER A 275 -6.06 12.77 -0.19
N PHE A 276 -6.00 14.03 0.22
CA PHE A 276 -6.25 15.17 -0.66
C PHE A 276 -4.91 15.70 -1.19
N SER A 277 -4.28 14.91 -2.07
CA SER A 277 -3.03 15.34 -2.72
C SER A 277 -3.32 16.20 -3.94
N GLU A 278 -2.32 16.97 -4.37
CA GLU A 278 -2.31 17.75 -5.60
C GLU A 278 -2.59 16.92 -6.86
N LYS A 279 -2.34 15.60 -6.80
CA LYS A 279 -2.64 14.67 -7.91
C LYS A 279 -4.09 14.20 -7.94
N THR A 280 -4.74 14.10 -6.78
CA THR A 280 -6.15 13.67 -6.71
C THR A 280 -7.10 14.77 -7.14
N ASN A 281 -6.73 16.05 -7.01
CA ASN A 281 -7.56 17.20 -7.37
C ASN A 281 -8.98 17.16 -6.76
N ILE A 282 -9.15 16.60 -5.56
CA ILE A 282 -10.43 16.65 -4.82
C ILE A 282 -10.69 18.12 -4.45
N PRO A 283 -11.78 18.76 -4.93
CA PRO A 283 -12.01 20.18 -4.73
C PRO A 283 -12.60 20.49 -3.36
N ARG A 284 -12.44 21.74 -2.92
CA ARG A 284 -13.09 22.24 -1.71
C ARG A 284 -14.60 22.29 -1.88
N LYS A 285 -15.28 21.29 -1.33
CA LYS A 285 -16.74 21.12 -1.37
C LYS A 285 -17.26 20.53 -0.05
N ARG A 286 -18.58 20.55 0.10
CA ARG A 286 -19.30 19.81 1.13
C ARG A 286 -18.90 18.33 1.05
N THR A 287 -18.27 17.83 2.12
CA THR A 287 -17.56 16.53 2.10
C THR A 287 -17.75 15.79 3.42
N VAL A 288 -18.12 14.52 3.32
CA VAL A 288 -17.93 13.50 4.37
C VAL A 288 -16.67 12.72 4.02
N GLN A 289 -15.67 12.70 4.91
CA GLN A 289 -14.45 11.93 4.72
C GLN A 289 -14.33 10.84 5.80
N VAL A 290 -13.98 9.63 5.38
CA VAL A 290 -13.65 8.50 6.24
C VAL A 290 -12.21 8.11 6.00
N ASP A 291 -11.41 8.08 7.06
CA ASP A 291 -10.02 7.60 7.00
C ASP A 291 -9.62 6.97 8.34
N ILE A 292 -8.72 5.99 8.29
CA ILE A 292 -8.17 5.34 9.49
C ILE A 292 -7.04 6.18 10.10
N ASP A 293 -6.41 7.03 9.29
CA ASP A 293 -5.36 7.94 9.72
C ASP A 293 -5.95 9.32 10.06
N PRO A 294 -5.90 9.75 11.34
CA PRO A 294 -6.41 11.05 11.72
C PRO A 294 -5.68 12.20 11.02
N MET A 295 -4.44 12.00 10.56
CA MET A 295 -3.66 13.03 9.86
C MET A 295 -4.07 13.21 8.38
N ASN A 296 -4.85 12.29 7.82
CA ASN A 296 -5.42 12.43 6.47
C ASN A 296 -6.77 13.16 6.47
N LEU A 297 -7.48 13.16 7.60
CA LEU A 297 -8.77 13.82 7.74
C LEU A 297 -8.60 15.34 7.60
N ALA A 298 -9.35 15.95 6.67
CA ALA A 298 -9.32 17.39 6.41
C ALA A 298 -7.92 17.97 6.07
N LYS A 299 -6.97 17.13 5.65
CA LYS A 299 -5.56 17.52 5.42
C LYS A 299 -5.42 18.65 4.39
N GLY A 300 -6.22 18.63 3.33
CA GLY A 300 -6.16 19.66 2.27
C GLY A 300 -6.90 20.94 2.65
N PHE A 301 -8.09 20.82 3.24
CA PHE A 301 -8.96 21.93 3.61
C PHE A 301 -10.05 21.46 4.58
N PRO A 302 -10.70 22.39 5.30
CA PRO A 302 -11.85 22.05 6.15
C PRO A 302 -12.97 21.37 5.35
N ILE A 303 -13.49 20.29 5.92
CA ILE A 303 -14.63 19.51 5.39
C ILE A 303 -15.80 19.59 6.37
N GLU A 304 -16.98 19.16 5.94
CA GLU A 304 -18.18 19.21 6.78
C GLU A 304 -18.18 18.13 7.87
N LEU A 305 -17.72 16.93 7.54
CA LEU A 305 -17.70 15.81 8.48
C LEU A 305 -16.48 14.91 8.27
N ALA A 306 -15.65 14.80 9.30
CA ALA A 306 -14.52 13.88 9.36
C ALA A 306 -14.87 12.69 10.26
N ILE A 307 -14.68 11.46 9.75
CA ILE A 307 -14.92 10.22 10.50
C ILE A 307 -13.60 9.45 10.57
N LEU A 308 -13.03 9.39 11.77
CA LEU A 308 -11.94 8.46 12.07
C LEU A 308 -12.51 7.05 12.14
N GLY A 309 -12.20 6.21 11.17
CA GLY A 309 -12.83 4.90 11.04
C GLY A 309 -12.24 4.02 9.95
N ASP A 310 -12.43 2.71 10.10
CA ASP A 310 -12.23 1.77 9.01
C ASP A 310 -13.30 2.00 7.93
N CYS A 311 -12.88 2.07 6.66
CA CYS A 311 -13.81 2.32 5.56
C CYS A 311 -14.86 1.22 5.43
N GLY A 312 -14.49 -0.05 5.63
CA GLY A 312 -15.43 -1.16 5.56
C GLY A 312 -16.50 -1.07 6.64
N VAL A 313 -16.10 -0.90 7.90
CA VAL A 313 -17.03 -0.76 9.02
C VAL A 313 -17.96 0.44 8.84
N VAL A 314 -17.45 1.58 8.40
CA VAL A 314 -18.28 2.78 8.21
C VAL A 314 -19.24 2.61 7.04
N ILE A 315 -18.81 2.03 5.92
CA ILE A 315 -19.70 1.78 4.77
C ILE A 315 -20.79 0.77 5.14
N GLU A 316 -20.48 -0.30 5.87
CA GLU A 316 -21.46 -1.25 6.41
C GLU A 316 -22.50 -0.53 7.27
N GLN A 317 -22.06 0.30 8.20
CA GLN A 317 -22.96 1.07 9.07
C GLN A 317 -23.81 2.12 8.31
N LEU A 318 -23.29 2.69 7.22
CA LEU A 318 -24.07 3.55 6.34
C LEU A 318 -25.14 2.74 5.62
N LEU A 319 -24.80 1.58 5.03
CA LEU A 319 -25.73 0.70 4.31
C LEU A 319 -26.93 0.26 5.17
N ASP A 320 -26.71 0.06 6.47
CA ASP A 320 -27.76 -0.31 7.42
C ASP A 320 -28.75 0.83 7.71
N ARG A 321 -28.38 2.08 7.44
CA ARG A 321 -29.11 3.28 7.90
C ARG A 321 -29.63 4.17 6.79
N VAL A 322 -28.93 4.25 5.65
CA VAL A 322 -29.35 5.11 4.53
C VAL A 322 -30.56 4.51 3.81
N GLY A 323 -31.58 5.35 3.59
CA GLY A 323 -32.73 5.00 2.76
C GLY A 323 -32.35 4.68 1.31
N GLU A 324 -33.20 3.92 0.62
CA GLU A 324 -33.05 3.67 -0.81
C GLU A 324 -33.57 4.87 -1.62
N ARG A 325 -32.77 5.30 -2.59
CA ARG A 325 -33.17 6.34 -3.55
C ARG A 325 -33.71 5.73 -4.82
N GLU A 326 -34.82 6.27 -5.32
CA GLU A 326 -35.42 5.82 -6.58
C GLU A 326 -34.75 6.45 -7.81
N THR A 327 -34.33 7.72 -7.71
CA THR A 327 -33.87 8.50 -8.86
C THR A 327 -32.35 8.41 -9.02
N GLN A 328 -31.90 8.16 -10.25
CA GLN A 328 -30.47 8.24 -10.59
C GLN A 328 -29.95 9.67 -10.48
N THR A 329 -28.80 9.86 -9.82
CA THR A 329 -28.14 11.18 -9.69
C THR A 329 -27.19 11.51 -10.85
N VAL A 330 -26.68 10.49 -11.55
CA VAL A 330 -25.87 10.64 -12.77
C VAL A 330 -26.76 11.07 -13.95
N SER A 331 -26.48 12.23 -14.53
CA SER A 331 -27.20 12.75 -15.69
C SER A 331 -26.92 11.95 -16.97
N GLU A 332 -27.84 12.02 -17.93
CA GLU A 332 -27.65 11.35 -19.23
C GLU A 332 -26.47 11.96 -20.02
N ASP A 333 -26.17 13.24 -19.83
CA ASP A 333 -24.99 13.89 -20.40
C ASP A 333 -23.70 13.22 -19.94
N VAL A 334 -23.55 12.93 -18.64
CA VAL A 334 -22.36 12.29 -18.06
C VAL A 334 -22.21 10.85 -18.58
N ARG A 335 -23.33 10.14 -18.75
CA ARG A 335 -23.32 8.79 -19.36
C ARG A 335 -22.92 8.84 -20.83
N THR A 336 -23.37 9.86 -21.55
CA THR A 336 -23.00 10.09 -22.95
C THR A 336 -21.52 10.41 -23.07
N GLU A 337 -21.00 11.32 -22.25
CA GLU A 337 -19.57 11.67 -22.19
C GLU A 337 -18.69 10.45 -21.88
N LYS A 338 -19.13 9.55 -20.98
CA LYS A 338 -18.44 8.28 -20.73
C LYS A 338 -18.37 7.40 -21.97
N ARG A 339 -19.48 7.24 -22.71
CA ARG A 339 -19.51 6.44 -23.96
C ARG A 339 -18.58 7.04 -25.01
N GLU A 340 -18.65 8.35 -25.22
CA GLU A 340 -17.80 9.08 -26.16
C GLU A 340 -16.32 8.97 -25.80
N TRP A 341 -15.99 9.03 -24.51
CA TRP A 341 -14.62 8.83 -24.03
C TRP A 341 -14.11 7.42 -24.34
N HIS A 342 -14.91 6.38 -24.09
CA HIS A 342 -14.53 5.00 -24.41
C HIS A 342 -14.35 4.81 -25.93
N ASP A 343 -15.26 5.35 -26.75
CA ASP A 343 -15.14 5.34 -28.21
C ASP A 343 -13.89 6.05 -28.69
N GLN A 344 -13.51 7.16 -28.04
CA GLN A 344 -12.26 7.87 -28.34
C GLN A 344 -11.04 7.00 -28.01
N LEU A 345 -11.00 6.35 -26.84
CA LEU A 345 -9.89 5.47 -26.47
C LEU A 345 -9.73 4.31 -27.48
N GLU A 346 -10.84 3.71 -27.93
CA GLU A 346 -10.82 2.66 -28.95
C GLU A 346 -10.32 3.15 -30.32
N LYS A 347 -10.71 4.36 -30.74
CA LYS A 347 -10.20 4.98 -31.99
C LYS A 347 -8.71 5.29 -31.92
N GLU A 348 -8.20 5.65 -30.76
CA GLU A 348 -6.77 5.96 -30.56
C GLU A 348 -5.91 4.70 -30.50
N ALA A 349 -6.49 3.55 -30.12
CA ALA A 349 -5.87 2.23 -30.09
C ALA A 349 -5.84 1.56 -31.48
N ASP A 350 -5.53 2.33 -32.53
CA ASP A 350 -5.46 1.87 -33.92
C ASP A 350 -4.18 1.05 -34.18
N SER A 351 -4.35 -0.22 -34.56
CA SER A 351 -3.27 -1.17 -34.86
C SER A 351 -2.47 -0.82 -36.12
N TRP A 352 -3.02 0.01 -37.02
CA TRP A 352 -2.41 0.34 -38.31
C TRP A 352 -1.52 1.60 -38.24
N ARG A 353 -1.42 2.25 -37.08
CA ARG A 353 -0.57 3.43 -36.87
C ARG A 353 0.91 3.03 -36.76
N ALA A 354 1.77 3.77 -37.46
CA ALA A 354 3.22 3.74 -37.30
C ALA A 354 3.74 5.13 -36.88
N PRO A 355 4.58 5.23 -35.83
CA PRO A 355 5.07 4.16 -34.96
C PRO A 355 3.98 3.59 -34.03
N LEU A 356 4.25 2.41 -33.45
CA LEU A 356 3.39 1.76 -32.46
C LEU A 356 3.08 2.74 -31.32
N ARG A 357 1.80 2.92 -30.98
CA ARG A 357 1.37 3.88 -29.96
C ARG A 357 0.92 3.18 -28.69
N ALA A 358 1.17 3.82 -27.55
CA ALA A 358 0.80 3.30 -26.23
C ALA A 358 -0.69 2.89 -26.09
N PRO A 359 -1.69 3.63 -26.62
CA PRO A 359 -3.09 3.20 -26.54
C PRO A 359 -3.35 1.80 -27.11
N PHE A 360 -2.70 1.45 -28.23
CA PHE A 360 -2.83 0.12 -28.82
C PHE A 360 -2.18 -0.96 -27.94
N ILE A 361 -1.04 -0.67 -27.30
CA ILE A 361 -0.40 -1.58 -26.34
C ILE A 361 -1.36 -1.88 -25.18
N PHE A 362 -1.99 -0.85 -24.59
CA PHE A 362 -2.91 -1.05 -23.45
C PHE A 362 -4.22 -1.74 -23.86
N LYS A 363 -4.68 -1.56 -25.10
CA LYS A 363 -5.79 -2.33 -25.66
C LYS A 363 -5.45 -3.82 -25.71
N VAL A 364 -4.31 -4.18 -26.32
CA VAL A 364 -3.86 -5.58 -26.39
C VAL A 364 -3.66 -6.16 -25.00
N LEU A 365 -3.04 -5.42 -24.07
CA LEU A 365 -2.91 -5.87 -22.68
C LEU A 365 -4.27 -6.17 -22.04
N ARG A 366 -5.29 -5.34 -22.27
CA ARG A 366 -6.64 -5.56 -21.72
C ARG A 366 -7.29 -6.84 -22.27
N GLU A 367 -6.95 -7.24 -23.50
CA GLU A 367 -7.49 -8.44 -24.15
C GLU A 367 -6.82 -9.73 -23.67
N VAL A 368 -5.59 -9.66 -23.13
CA VAL A 368 -4.78 -10.83 -22.73
C VAL A 368 -4.57 -10.97 -21.22
N ILE A 369 -4.86 -9.92 -20.45
CA ILE A 369 -4.67 -9.91 -18.99
C ILE A 369 -5.91 -10.47 -18.31
N ASP A 370 -5.70 -11.35 -17.33
CA ASP A 370 -6.75 -11.97 -16.55
C ASP A 370 -7.53 -10.92 -15.71
N PRO A 371 -8.84 -11.12 -15.48
CA PRO A 371 -9.65 -10.18 -14.67
C PRO A 371 -9.13 -10.01 -13.24
N ASP A 372 -8.48 -11.03 -12.69
CA ASP A 372 -7.90 -11.03 -11.35
C ASP A 372 -6.37 -10.85 -11.35
N ALA A 373 -5.75 -10.42 -12.45
CA ALA A 373 -4.30 -10.20 -12.49
C ALA A 373 -3.82 -9.12 -11.48
N ILE A 374 -2.53 -9.14 -11.16
CA ILE A 374 -1.85 -8.10 -10.38
C ILE A 374 -0.97 -7.30 -11.34
N ILE A 375 -1.22 -6.00 -11.46
CA ILE A 375 -0.46 -5.13 -12.35
C ILE A 375 0.53 -4.34 -11.50
N ALA A 376 1.82 -4.62 -11.67
CA ALA A 376 2.90 -3.83 -11.08
C ALA A 376 3.40 -2.78 -12.08
N ILE A 377 3.08 -1.51 -11.82
CA ILE A 377 3.43 -0.41 -12.73
C ILE A 377 4.63 0.39 -12.21
N ASP A 378 5.57 0.67 -13.10
CA ASP A 378 6.69 1.58 -12.85
C ASP A 378 6.27 3.05 -12.97
N VAL A 379 7.17 3.98 -12.70
CA VAL A 379 6.88 5.41 -12.70
C VAL A 379 7.41 6.08 -13.96
N GLY A 380 6.56 6.85 -14.61
CA GLY A 380 6.87 7.59 -15.84
C GLY A 380 5.64 7.77 -16.72
N ASP A 381 5.86 8.06 -18.00
CA ASP A 381 4.77 8.17 -18.99
C ASP A 381 3.94 6.90 -19.09
N ASN A 382 4.53 5.73 -18.82
CA ASN A 382 3.80 4.47 -18.72
C ASN A 382 2.63 4.55 -17.73
N GLY A 383 2.81 5.26 -16.60
CA GLY A 383 1.76 5.51 -15.61
C GLY A 383 0.61 6.35 -16.15
N PHE A 384 0.92 7.44 -16.87
CA PHE A 384 -0.08 8.29 -17.51
C PHE A 384 -0.84 7.55 -18.61
N TRP A 385 -0.13 6.84 -19.48
CA TRP A 385 -0.74 6.04 -20.53
C TRP A 385 -1.59 4.90 -19.94
N PHE A 386 -1.13 4.23 -18.89
CA PHE A 386 -1.90 3.19 -18.21
C PHE A 386 -3.17 3.76 -17.58
N GLY A 387 -3.06 4.81 -16.77
CA GLY A 387 -4.19 5.40 -16.06
C GLY A 387 -5.33 5.82 -16.99
N ARG A 388 -4.97 6.37 -18.16
CA ARG A 388 -5.92 6.78 -19.19
C ARG A 388 -6.45 5.63 -20.06
N ASN A 389 -5.61 4.71 -20.51
CA ASN A 389 -5.94 3.80 -21.63
C ASN A 389 -6.19 2.36 -21.21
N PHE A 390 -5.75 1.95 -20.01
CA PHE A 390 -6.07 0.62 -19.49
C PHE A 390 -7.34 0.71 -18.65
N LEU A 391 -8.43 0.06 -19.10
CA LEU A 391 -9.66 -0.04 -18.31
C LEU A 391 -9.54 -1.26 -17.41
N MET A 392 -9.40 -1.03 -16.11
CA MET A 392 -9.31 -2.10 -15.13
C MET A 392 -10.70 -2.68 -14.87
N ASN A 393 -10.78 -4.01 -14.90
CA ASN A 393 -11.96 -4.79 -14.59
C ASN A 393 -11.66 -5.75 -13.42
N GLY A 394 -11.24 -5.14 -12.32
CA GLY A 394 -11.08 -5.82 -11.05
C GLY A 394 -9.68 -6.31 -10.70
N GLN A 395 -8.69 -6.05 -11.56
CA GLN A 395 -7.27 -6.31 -11.28
C GLN A 395 -6.78 -5.53 -10.05
N THR A 396 -5.67 -5.98 -9.47
CA THR A 396 -4.99 -5.26 -8.37
C THR A 396 -3.86 -4.41 -8.93
N LEU A 397 -3.83 -3.11 -8.62
CA LEU A 397 -2.74 -2.22 -9.00
C LEU A 397 -1.69 -2.11 -7.89
N LEU A 398 -0.42 -2.34 -8.21
CA LEU A 398 0.73 -2.02 -7.37
C LEU A 398 1.56 -0.92 -8.02
N MET A 399 1.89 0.12 -7.26
CA MET A 399 2.72 1.23 -7.73
C MET A 399 3.51 1.86 -6.58
N SER A 400 4.50 2.68 -6.91
CA SER A 400 5.02 3.70 -6.00
C SER A 400 4.11 4.92 -6.07
N GLY A 401 3.23 5.07 -5.07
CA GLY A 401 2.11 6.02 -5.11
C GLY A 401 2.51 7.46 -4.84
N TYR A 402 3.19 7.70 -3.71
CA TYR A 402 3.56 9.05 -3.27
C TYR A 402 5.02 9.40 -3.52
N LEU A 403 5.96 8.46 -3.27
CA LEU A 403 7.37 8.73 -3.57
C LEU A 403 7.61 8.82 -5.07
N ALA A 404 6.84 8.04 -5.84
CA ALA A 404 6.98 7.93 -7.29
C ALA A 404 8.41 7.54 -7.69
N THR A 405 8.96 6.54 -7.01
CA THR A 405 10.31 6.04 -7.35
C THR A 405 10.29 5.17 -8.59
N MET A 406 11.20 5.45 -9.53
CA MET A 406 11.41 4.62 -10.71
C MET A 406 12.10 3.31 -10.34
N GLY A 407 11.84 2.25 -11.11
CA GLY A 407 12.36 0.91 -10.83
C GLY A 407 11.51 0.09 -9.87
N PHE A 408 10.31 0.58 -9.48
CA PHE A 408 9.36 -0.16 -8.64
C PHE A 408 8.75 -1.38 -9.35
N GLY A 409 8.50 -1.29 -10.66
CA GLY A 409 7.64 -2.24 -11.38
C GLY A 409 8.12 -3.67 -11.32
N LEU A 410 9.40 -3.91 -11.65
CA LEU A 410 9.97 -5.27 -11.65
C LEU A 410 10.08 -5.88 -10.24
N PRO A 411 10.67 -5.21 -9.23
CA PRO A 411 10.66 -5.69 -7.84
C PRO A 411 9.24 -6.03 -7.35
N ALA A 412 8.28 -5.15 -7.61
CA ALA A 412 6.90 -5.35 -7.19
C ALA A 412 6.24 -6.56 -7.88
N ALA A 413 6.49 -6.77 -9.18
CA ALA A 413 6.01 -7.94 -9.90
C ALA A 413 6.57 -9.25 -9.31
N ILE A 414 7.85 -9.30 -8.97
CA ILE A 414 8.46 -10.49 -8.36
C ILE A 414 7.83 -10.76 -6.98
N ALA A 415 7.68 -9.72 -6.15
CA ALA A 415 7.03 -9.86 -4.84
C ALA A 415 5.56 -10.30 -4.95
N ALA A 416 4.82 -9.75 -5.92
CA ALA A 416 3.44 -10.14 -6.19
C ALA A 416 3.33 -11.60 -6.62
N LYS A 417 4.22 -12.08 -7.49
CA LYS A 417 4.19 -13.47 -7.94
C LYS A 417 4.52 -14.47 -6.82
N LEU A 418 5.37 -14.08 -5.87
CA LEU A 418 5.64 -14.87 -4.66
C LEU A 418 4.42 -14.90 -3.71
N ALA A 419 3.74 -13.77 -3.53
CA ALA A 419 2.56 -13.66 -2.67
C ALA A 419 1.29 -14.27 -3.29
N SER A 420 1.23 -14.42 -4.61
CA SER A 420 0.07 -14.90 -5.35
C SER A 420 0.53 -15.75 -6.55
N PRO A 421 1.05 -16.97 -6.31
CA PRO A 421 1.66 -17.80 -7.35
C PRO A 421 0.70 -18.18 -8.47
N ASP A 422 -0.60 -18.28 -8.16
CA ASP A 422 -1.63 -18.71 -9.12
C ASP A 422 -2.21 -17.56 -9.96
N ARG A 423 -1.97 -16.30 -9.57
CA ARG A 423 -2.46 -15.14 -10.32
C ARG A 423 -1.48 -14.73 -11.42
N GLN A 424 -1.99 -14.24 -12.54
CA GLN A 424 -1.17 -13.56 -13.54
C GLN A 424 -0.62 -12.25 -12.93
N VAL A 425 0.65 -11.95 -13.21
CA VAL A 425 1.35 -10.73 -12.79
C VAL A 425 2.00 -10.08 -14.01
#